data_AF-A0A4R9IM58-F1
#
_entry.id   AF-A0A4R9IM58-F1
#
_cell.length_a   1.000
_cell.length_b   1.000
_cell.length_c   1.000
_cell.angle_alpha   90.00
_cell.angle_beta   90.00
_cell.angle_gamma   90.00
#
_symmetry.space_group_name_H-M   'P 1'
#
loop_
_entity.id
_entity.type
_entity.pdbx_description
1 polymer ?
#
loop_
_entity_poly.entity_id
_entity_poly.type
_entity_poly.pdbx_seq_one_letter_code
_entity_poly.pdbx_strand_id
1 'polypeptide(L)'
;MKKMFILVLFVGFFLVGCGSAFEFTDLPIGGNVDAKDKSGNLVSFRSFPEPVLLVFFGYTYCPDFCPNTLAKIKAAVEPLTEEEKTKFKVVFISVDPVRDSPETTTKYVQFYLPQSVGLSFSADTTNQILKQYAAYVQKTEDGQSIDHSTYIYVLDKNRKTRKLIKSTDSKEVITKSIQKLSGNSVESK
;
A
#
# COMPACT_ATOMS: atom_id res chain seq x y z
N MET A 1 -9.75 -48.90 55.71
CA MET A 1 -8.61 -47.97 55.56
C MET A 1 -8.89 -47.07 54.35
N LYS A 2 -8.82 -45.75 54.55
CA LYS A 2 -9.43 -44.70 53.73
C LYS A 2 -8.85 -44.63 52.30
N LYS A 3 -9.72 -44.67 51.28
CA LYS A 3 -9.35 -44.37 49.88
C LYS A 3 -9.23 -42.85 49.72
N MET A 4 -8.02 -42.36 49.49
CA MET A 4 -7.71 -40.96 49.22
C MET A 4 -7.82 -40.73 47.70
N PHE A 5 -8.90 -40.12 47.24
CA PHE A 5 -9.02 -39.63 45.86
C PHE A 5 -8.38 -38.24 45.81
N ILE A 6 -7.19 -38.14 45.22
CA ILE A 6 -6.57 -36.85 44.87
C ILE A 6 -7.17 -36.44 43.51
N LEU A 7 -8.12 -35.51 43.55
CA LEU A 7 -8.66 -34.84 42.37
C LEU A 7 -7.69 -33.71 41.99
N VAL A 8 -6.81 -33.96 41.02
CA VAL A 8 -5.98 -32.91 40.42
C VAL A 8 -6.85 -32.08 39.48
N LEU A 9 -7.28 -30.91 39.96
CA LEU A 9 -7.96 -29.90 39.15
C LEU A 9 -6.92 -29.24 38.23
N PHE A 10 -6.81 -29.73 36.99
CA PHE A 10 -6.10 -29.05 35.92
C PHE A 10 -6.90 -27.79 35.54
N VAL A 11 -6.62 -26.67 36.20
CA VAL A 11 -7.10 -25.36 35.75
C VAL A 11 -6.32 -25.01 34.49
N GLY A 12 -6.87 -25.39 33.33
CA GLY A 12 -6.38 -24.97 32.04
C GLY A 12 -6.50 -23.45 31.93
N PHE A 13 -5.40 -22.75 32.19
CA PHE A 13 -5.26 -21.33 31.91
C PHE A 13 -5.19 -21.17 30.39
N PHE A 14 -6.35 -21.15 29.74
CA PHE A 14 -6.47 -20.72 28.34
C PHE A 14 -6.09 -19.24 28.30
N LEU A 15 -4.82 -18.97 28.03
CA LEU A 15 -4.37 -17.69 27.52
C LEU A 15 -5.08 -17.47 26.19
N VAL A 16 -6.27 -16.88 26.25
CA VAL A 16 -6.92 -16.26 25.09
C VAL A 16 -6.01 -15.10 24.71
N GLY A 17 -5.03 -15.38 23.85
CA GLY A 17 -4.21 -14.37 23.23
C GLY A 17 -5.14 -13.44 22.47
N CYS A 18 -5.31 -12.22 22.98
CA CYS A 18 -5.97 -11.14 22.29
C CYS A 18 -5.04 -10.67 21.15
N GLY A 19 -4.88 -11.51 20.14
CA GLY A 19 -4.25 -11.13 18.89
C GLY A 19 -5.32 -10.42 18.07
N SER A 20 -5.30 -9.08 18.07
CA SER A 20 -6.13 -8.28 17.15
C SER A 20 -5.95 -8.86 15.76
N ALA A 21 -7.02 -9.42 15.20
CA ALA A 21 -6.95 -10.03 13.88
C ALA A 21 -6.44 -8.98 12.89
N PHE A 22 -5.42 -9.34 12.11
CA PHE A 22 -5.00 -8.49 11.00
C PHE A 22 -6.08 -8.58 9.93
N GLU A 23 -7.04 -7.66 9.99
CA GLU A 23 -8.26 -7.62 9.18
C GLU A 23 -8.07 -6.77 7.92
N PHE A 24 -8.79 -7.19 6.88
CA PHE A 24 -8.97 -6.47 5.62
C PHE A 24 -10.44 -6.15 5.45
N THR A 25 -10.73 -4.96 4.95
CA THR A 25 -12.09 -4.48 4.70
C THR A 25 -12.20 -4.13 3.22
N ASP A 26 -13.32 -4.40 2.58
CA ASP A 26 -13.57 -3.87 1.23
C ASP A 26 -13.90 -2.38 1.36
N LEU A 27 -12.94 -1.52 1.01
CA LEU A 27 -13.12 -0.07 1.09
C LEU A 27 -13.68 0.45 -0.24
N PRO A 28 -14.76 1.26 -0.23
CA PRO A 28 -15.42 1.76 -1.44
C PRO A 28 -14.67 2.94 -2.09
N ILE A 29 -13.34 2.91 -2.06
CA ILE A 29 -12.43 3.92 -2.60
C ILE A 29 -11.27 3.26 -3.32
N GLY A 30 -10.68 3.98 -4.26
CA GLY A 30 -9.55 3.53 -5.07
C GLY A 30 -9.97 2.54 -6.14
N GLY A 31 -9.12 1.55 -6.37
CA GLY A 31 -9.43 0.44 -7.26
C GLY A 31 -8.60 0.42 -8.55
N ASN A 32 -9.18 -0.07 -9.65
CA ASN A 32 -8.46 -0.05 -10.92
C ASN A 32 -8.33 1.39 -11.44
N VAL A 33 -7.12 1.76 -11.87
CA VAL A 33 -6.91 2.92 -12.75
C VAL A 33 -6.80 2.39 -14.18
N ASP A 34 -7.54 3.01 -15.11
CA ASP A 34 -7.46 2.74 -16.55
C ASP A 34 -7.41 4.08 -17.29
N ALA A 35 -6.20 4.53 -17.62
CA ALA A 35 -5.99 5.86 -18.16
C ALA A 35 -4.69 5.94 -18.96
N LYS A 36 -4.59 6.97 -19.82
CA LYS A 36 -3.33 7.30 -20.49
C LYS A 36 -2.45 8.17 -19.59
N ASP A 37 -1.20 7.78 -19.43
CA ASP A 37 -0.18 8.63 -18.79
C ASP A 37 0.13 9.87 -19.67
N LYS A 38 0.95 10.80 -19.17
CA LYS A 38 1.36 12.01 -19.92
C LYS A 38 2.16 11.70 -21.20
N SER A 39 2.72 10.50 -21.32
CA SER A 39 3.43 10.03 -22.51
C SER A 39 2.50 9.35 -23.52
N GLY A 40 1.21 9.21 -23.20
CA GLY A 40 0.20 8.58 -24.04
C GLY A 40 0.08 7.06 -23.88
N ASN A 41 0.87 6.45 -22.98
CA ASN A 41 0.82 5.01 -22.73
C ASN A 41 -0.44 4.66 -21.94
N LEU A 42 -1.11 3.58 -22.34
CA LEU A 42 -2.23 3.04 -21.57
C LEU A 42 -1.70 2.37 -20.30
N VAL A 43 -2.26 2.78 -19.16
CA VAL A 43 -1.97 2.22 -17.85
C VAL A 43 -3.25 1.62 -17.30
N SER A 44 -3.24 0.31 -17.05
CA SER A 44 -4.35 -0.41 -16.41
C SER A 44 -3.83 -1.18 -15.21
N PHE A 45 -4.37 -0.97 -14.00
CA PHE A 45 -3.89 -1.70 -12.82
C PHE A 45 -4.20 -3.20 -12.89
N ARG A 46 -5.19 -3.58 -13.68
CA ARG A 46 -5.52 -4.98 -14.01
C ARG A 46 -4.45 -5.67 -14.85
N SER A 47 -3.57 -4.94 -15.54
CA SER A 47 -2.48 -5.55 -16.32
C SER A 47 -1.26 -5.91 -15.46
N PHE A 48 -1.18 -5.46 -14.20
CA PHE A 48 -0.11 -5.86 -13.30
C PHE A 48 -0.30 -7.32 -12.85
N PRO A 49 0.70 -8.20 -13.07
CA PRO A 49 0.62 -9.61 -12.70
C PRO A 49 0.69 -9.82 -11.18
N GLU A 50 1.21 -8.86 -10.42
CA GLU A 50 1.40 -8.98 -8.99
C GLU A 50 0.05 -8.96 -8.25
N PRO A 51 -0.24 -9.94 -7.40
CA PRO A 51 -1.52 -10.00 -6.69
C PRO A 51 -1.72 -8.81 -5.74
N VAL A 52 -0.65 -8.13 -5.31
CA VAL A 52 -0.74 -6.99 -4.38
C VAL A 52 -0.18 -5.73 -5.04
N LEU A 53 -0.96 -4.65 -5.03
CA LEU A 53 -0.42 -3.31 -5.35
C LEU A 53 -0.37 -2.47 -4.08
N LEU A 54 0.78 -1.85 -3.84
CA LEU A 54 0.94 -0.79 -2.86
C LEU A 54 0.90 0.54 -3.63
N VAL A 55 -0.26 1.19 -3.64
CA VAL A 55 -0.44 2.47 -4.32
C VAL A 55 -0.13 3.60 -3.35
N PHE A 56 0.74 4.51 -3.74
CA PHE A 56 1.12 5.67 -2.95
C PHE A 56 1.08 6.93 -3.83
N PHE A 57 0.42 7.97 -3.33
CA PHE A 57 0.33 9.27 -3.99
C PHE A 57 1.39 10.20 -3.41
N GLY A 58 2.16 10.84 -4.28
CA GLY A 58 3.22 11.76 -3.87
C GLY A 58 3.74 12.57 -5.05
N TYR A 59 4.87 13.26 -4.89
CA TYR A 59 5.51 14.00 -5.98
C TYR A 59 7.02 14.01 -5.79
N THR A 60 7.78 14.17 -6.86
CA THR A 60 9.24 13.96 -6.83
C THR A 60 10.02 15.03 -6.04
N TYR A 61 9.42 16.21 -5.88
CA TYR A 61 10.00 17.34 -5.15
C TYR A 61 9.59 17.39 -3.66
N CYS A 62 8.93 16.36 -3.14
CA CYS A 62 8.51 16.34 -1.74
C CYS A 62 9.73 16.22 -0.81
N PRO A 63 9.95 17.20 0.11
CA PRO A 63 11.19 17.24 0.89
C PRO A 63 11.23 16.24 2.06
N ASP A 64 10.09 15.72 2.50
CA ASP A 64 10.00 14.97 3.77
C ASP A 64 9.14 13.69 3.66
N PHE A 65 7.82 13.82 3.50
CA PHE A 65 6.89 12.69 3.63
C PHE A 65 7.07 11.58 2.59
N CYS A 66 7.33 11.93 1.32
CA CYS A 66 7.51 10.93 0.26
C CYS A 66 8.79 10.10 0.46
N PRO A 67 9.99 10.70 0.65
CA PRO A 67 11.20 9.95 0.97
C PRO A 67 11.04 9.01 2.15
N ASN A 68 10.42 9.49 3.24
CA ASN A 68 10.22 8.70 4.46
C ASN A 68 9.25 7.53 4.25
N THR A 69 8.17 7.73 3.50
CA THR A 69 7.22 6.66 3.19
C THR A 69 7.84 5.61 2.28
N LEU A 70 8.61 6.00 1.26
CA LEU A 70 9.31 5.07 0.37
C LEU A 70 10.40 4.30 1.10
N ALA A 71 11.15 4.94 2.00
CA ALA A 71 12.13 4.28 2.87
C ALA A 71 11.45 3.27 3.82
N LYS A 72 10.28 3.61 4.38
CA LYS A 72 9.47 2.69 5.19
C LYS A 72 9.03 1.48 4.39
N ILE A 73 8.54 1.66 3.16
CA ILE A 73 8.16 0.54 2.28
C ILE A 73 9.38 -0.33 2.00
N LYS A 74 10.53 0.26 1.64
CA LYS A 74 11.79 -0.47 1.44
C LYS A 74 12.16 -1.33 2.64
N ALA A 75 12.16 -0.75 3.85
CA ALA A 75 12.46 -1.47 5.08
C ALA A 75 11.41 -2.54 5.46
N ALA A 76 10.18 -2.40 4.99
CA ALA A 76 9.11 -3.39 5.22
C ALA A 76 9.24 -4.62 4.31
N VAL A 77 9.80 -4.45 3.11
CA VAL A 77 9.90 -5.52 2.11
C VAL A 77 11.27 -6.21 2.10
N GLU A 78 12.27 -5.61 2.74
CA GLU A 78 13.59 -6.20 2.96
C GLU A 78 13.57 -7.61 3.58
N PRO A 79 12.78 -7.90 4.65
CA PRO A 79 12.75 -9.23 5.26
C PRO A 79 11.90 -10.27 4.48
N LEU A 80 11.25 -9.87 3.38
CA LEU A 80 10.50 -10.82 2.55
C LEU A 80 11.45 -11.78 1.82
N THR A 81 10.99 -13.00 1.60
CA THR A 81 11.67 -13.97 0.72
C THR A 81 11.67 -13.48 -0.73
N GLU A 82 12.58 -14.00 -1.55
CA GLU A 82 12.63 -13.66 -2.98
C GLU A 82 11.32 -14.02 -3.70
N GLU A 83 10.65 -15.10 -3.30
CA GLU A 83 9.33 -15.44 -3.83
C GLU A 83 8.28 -14.39 -3.47
N GLU A 84 8.18 -13.99 -2.19
CA GLU A 84 7.23 -12.97 -1.74
C GLU A 84 7.49 -11.61 -2.41
N LYS A 85 8.74 -11.28 -2.71
CA LYS A 85 9.10 -10.04 -3.44
C LYS A 85 8.54 -9.99 -4.85
N THR A 86 8.24 -11.13 -5.48
CA THR A 86 7.55 -11.18 -6.79
C THR A 86 6.04 -10.97 -6.70
N LYS A 87 5.46 -10.95 -5.48
CA LYS A 87 4.00 -10.93 -5.28
C LYS A 87 3.42 -9.53 -5.09
N PHE A 88 4.25 -8.49 -5.13
CA PHE A 88 3.75 -7.13 -5.00
C PHE A 88 4.45 -6.15 -5.94
N LYS A 89 3.74 -5.08 -6.28
CA LYS A 89 4.28 -3.92 -6.99
C LYS A 89 3.98 -2.66 -6.20
N VAL A 90 4.97 -1.77 -6.10
CA VAL A 90 4.76 -0.41 -5.60
C VAL A 90 4.43 0.48 -6.80
N VAL A 91 3.28 1.13 -6.74
CA VAL A 91 2.77 2.04 -7.77
C VAL A 91 2.75 3.43 -7.17
N PHE A 92 3.68 4.27 -7.60
CA PHE A 92 3.75 5.67 -7.17
C PHE A 92 3.04 6.55 -8.19
N ILE A 93 2.01 7.29 -7.78
CA ILE A 93 1.26 8.19 -8.66
C ILE A 93 1.59 9.63 -8.29
N SER A 94 2.08 10.39 -9.27
CA SER A 94 2.37 11.80 -9.08
C SER A 94 1.09 12.61 -8.87
N VAL A 95 1.07 13.42 -7.82
CA VAL A 95 0.07 14.47 -7.55
C VAL A 95 0.50 15.83 -8.13
N ASP A 96 1.69 15.91 -8.73
CA ASP A 96 2.19 17.10 -9.41
C ASP A 96 2.50 16.85 -10.89
N PRO A 97 1.46 16.73 -11.72
CA PRO A 97 1.63 16.49 -13.14
C PRO A 97 2.20 17.69 -13.90
N VAL A 98 2.44 18.85 -13.26
CA VAL A 98 3.12 19.97 -13.91
C VAL A 98 4.62 19.73 -13.93
N ARG A 99 5.19 19.34 -12.78
CA ARG A 99 6.63 19.10 -12.61
C ARG A 99 7.04 17.67 -12.98
N ASP A 100 6.18 16.69 -12.71
CA ASP A 100 6.54 15.29 -12.85
C ASP A 100 6.13 14.73 -14.22
N SER A 101 7.08 14.06 -14.89
CA SER A 101 6.85 13.20 -16.06
C SER A 101 6.89 11.72 -15.66
N PRO A 102 6.26 10.80 -16.42
CA PRO A 102 6.30 9.36 -16.11
C PRO A 102 7.72 8.82 -15.90
N GLU A 103 8.68 9.30 -16.70
CA GLU A 103 10.10 8.93 -16.59
C GLU A 103 10.71 9.42 -15.28
N THR A 104 10.57 10.71 -14.95
CA THR A 104 11.13 11.28 -13.72
C THR A 104 10.51 10.65 -12.47
N THR A 105 9.19 10.43 -12.49
CA THR A 105 8.47 9.75 -11.41
C THR A 105 8.96 8.32 -11.23
N THR A 106 9.16 7.58 -12.32
CA THR A 106 9.67 6.20 -12.27
C THR A 106 11.10 6.15 -11.71
N LYS A 107 12.00 7.01 -12.20
CA LYS A 107 13.38 7.11 -11.69
C LYS A 107 13.40 7.40 -10.19
N TYR A 108 12.56 8.32 -9.73
CA TYR A 108 12.45 8.69 -8.31
C TYR A 108 12.06 7.50 -7.44
N VAL A 109 10.99 6.77 -7.77
CA VAL A 109 10.53 5.65 -6.94
C VAL A 109 11.48 4.44 -7.02
N GLN A 110 12.12 4.20 -8.18
CA GLN A 110 13.05 3.10 -8.36
C GLN A 110 14.37 3.27 -7.60
N PHE A 111 14.75 4.50 -7.27
CA PHE A 111 15.87 4.75 -6.35
C PHE A 111 15.67 4.06 -4.99
N TYR A 112 14.43 3.99 -4.50
CA TYR A 112 14.08 3.31 -3.26
C TYR A 112 13.80 1.82 -3.48
N LEU A 113 13.00 1.51 -4.49
CA LEU A 113 12.43 0.18 -4.75
C LEU A 113 12.58 -0.16 -6.25
N PRO A 114 13.63 -0.89 -6.67
CA PRO A 114 13.92 -1.12 -8.09
C PRO A 114 12.78 -1.72 -8.90
N GLN A 115 11.95 -2.58 -8.29
CA GLN A 115 10.80 -3.22 -8.93
C GLN A 115 9.54 -2.34 -8.98
N SER A 116 9.58 -1.09 -8.54
CA SER A 116 8.42 -0.17 -8.54
C SER A 116 8.15 0.46 -9.91
N VAL A 117 7.01 1.13 -10.03
CA VAL A 117 6.63 1.94 -11.19
C VAL A 117 6.15 3.32 -10.74
N GLY A 118 6.57 4.35 -11.46
CA GLY A 118 6.11 5.72 -11.28
C GLY A 118 5.15 6.11 -12.40
N LEU A 119 4.04 6.75 -12.05
CA LEU A 119 3.00 7.16 -12.97
C LEU A 119 2.76 8.66 -12.85
N SER A 120 2.61 9.33 -13.99
CA SER A 120 2.20 10.73 -14.05
C SER A 120 1.18 10.90 -15.17
N PHE A 121 0.05 11.50 -14.85
CA PHE A 121 -1.09 11.66 -15.75
C PHE A 121 -1.32 13.14 -16.08
N SER A 122 -2.24 13.47 -16.99
CA SER A 122 -2.68 14.86 -17.15
C SER A 122 -3.30 15.38 -15.85
N ALA A 123 -3.34 16.70 -15.65
CA ALA A 123 -3.94 17.31 -14.47
C ALA A 123 -5.39 16.83 -14.22
N ASP A 124 -6.19 16.74 -15.29
CA ASP A 124 -7.58 16.27 -15.20
C ASP A 124 -7.67 14.81 -14.77
N THR A 125 -6.85 13.94 -15.37
CA THR A 125 -6.81 12.52 -15.02
C THR A 125 -6.29 12.32 -13.60
N THR A 126 -5.24 13.05 -13.18
CA THR A 126 -4.75 13.02 -11.80
C THR A 126 -5.87 13.40 -10.83
N ASN A 127 -6.62 14.47 -11.09
CA ASN A 127 -7.74 14.88 -10.24
C ASN A 127 -8.86 13.83 -10.17
N GLN A 128 -9.15 13.14 -11.28
CA GLN A 128 -10.14 12.04 -11.30
C GLN A 128 -9.67 10.86 -10.45
N ILE A 129 -8.41 10.45 -10.57
CA ILE A 129 -7.82 9.37 -9.79
C ILE A 129 -7.81 9.75 -8.31
N LEU A 130 -7.40 10.97 -7.95
CA LEU A 130 -7.40 11.42 -6.56
C LEU A 130 -8.80 11.36 -5.94
N LYS A 131 -9.83 11.79 -6.66
CA LYS A 131 -11.23 11.66 -6.23
C LYS A 131 -11.65 10.21 -6.06
N GLN A 132 -11.32 9.34 -7.01
CA GLN A 132 -11.61 7.91 -6.93
C GLN A 132 -11.00 7.29 -5.65
N TYR A 133 -9.79 7.69 -5.30
CA TYR A 133 -9.08 7.22 -4.11
C TYR A 133 -9.45 7.95 -2.82
N ALA A 134 -10.32 8.97 -2.87
CA ALA A 134 -10.55 9.91 -1.78
C ALA A 134 -9.24 10.49 -1.20
N ALA A 135 -8.23 10.63 -2.06
CA ALA A 135 -6.91 11.13 -1.69
C ALA A 135 -6.93 12.66 -1.67
N TYR A 136 -6.67 13.24 -0.49
CA TYR A 136 -6.54 14.68 -0.33
C TYR A 136 -5.23 15.19 -0.92
N VAL A 137 -5.30 16.31 -1.64
CA VAL A 137 -4.16 17.04 -2.19
C VAL A 137 -4.48 18.53 -2.17
N GLN A 138 -3.60 19.34 -1.59
CA GLN A 138 -3.69 20.79 -1.55
C GLN A 138 -2.31 21.39 -1.80
N LYS A 139 -2.21 22.31 -2.75
CA LYS A 139 -0.96 23.07 -2.95
C LYS A 139 -0.83 24.12 -1.85
N THR A 140 0.39 24.33 -1.35
CA THR A 140 0.70 25.44 -0.45
C THR A 140 0.53 26.78 -1.17
N GLU A 141 0.36 27.87 -0.43
CA GLU A 141 0.12 29.20 -0.99
C GLU A 141 1.21 29.66 -1.97
N ASP A 142 2.46 29.25 -1.72
CA ASP A 142 3.61 29.54 -2.59
C ASP A 142 3.74 28.59 -3.79
N GLY A 143 2.89 27.56 -3.87
CA GLY A 143 2.88 26.54 -4.93
C GLY A 143 4.09 25.61 -4.95
N GLN A 144 5.00 25.71 -3.98
CA GLN A 144 6.25 24.93 -3.96
C GLN A 144 6.01 23.52 -3.41
N SER A 145 5.13 23.42 -2.41
CA SER A 145 4.79 22.19 -1.71
C SER A 145 3.35 21.77 -1.96
N ILE A 146 3.09 20.50 -1.70
CA ILE A 146 1.76 19.92 -1.83
C ILE A 146 1.49 19.10 -0.56
N ASP A 147 0.51 19.55 0.22
CA ASP A 147 -0.06 18.77 1.31
C ASP A 147 -0.91 17.66 0.70
N HIS A 148 -0.55 16.41 0.97
CA HIS A 148 -1.31 15.27 0.45
C HIS A 148 -1.51 14.18 1.49
N SER A 149 -2.55 13.37 1.27
CA SER A 149 -2.76 12.15 2.04
C SER A 149 -1.53 11.24 1.94
N THR A 150 -1.04 10.78 3.09
CA THR A 150 0.17 9.95 3.21
C THR A 150 -0.16 8.45 3.35
N TYR A 151 -1.38 8.05 2.97
CA TYR A 151 -1.76 6.64 3.02
C TYR A 151 -1.08 5.82 1.92
N ILE A 152 -0.69 4.61 2.28
CA ILE A 152 -0.41 3.55 1.31
C ILE A 152 -1.71 2.74 1.16
N TYR A 153 -2.24 2.69 -0.05
CA TYR A 153 -3.43 1.93 -0.40
C TYR A 153 -3.01 0.53 -0.81
N VAL A 154 -3.46 -0.48 -0.06
CA VAL A 154 -3.18 -1.88 -0.35
C VAL A 154 -4.32 -2.44 -1.19
N LEU A 155 -4.04 -2.75 -2.45
CA LEU A 155 -4.99 -3.36 -3.37
C LEU A 155 -4.71 -4.85 -3.51
N ASP A 156 -5.77 -5.65 -3.55
CA ASP A 156 -5.69 -7.09 -3.84
C ASP A 156 -5.68 -7.40 -5.34
N LYS A 157 -5.68 -8.70 -5.68
CA LYS A 157 -5.64 -9.21 -7.06
C LYS A 157 -6.81 -8.75 -7.92
N ASN A 158 -7.94 -8.42 -7.29
CA ASN A 158 -9.14 -7.91 -7.97
C ASN A 158 -9.11 -6.39 -8.07
N ARG A 159 -8.03 -5.75 -7.61
CA ARG A 159 -7.87 -4.30 -7.50
C ARG A 159 -8.95 -3.69 -6.61
N LYS A 160 -9.31 -4.37 -5.53
CA LYS A 160 -10.09 -3.78 -4.44
C LYS A 160 -9.16 -3.22 -3.37
N THR A 161 -9.45 -2.05 -2.84
CA THR A 161 -8.68 -1.47 -1.73
C THR A 161 -9.06 -2.21 -0.45
N ARG A 162 -8.09 -2.91 0.12
CA ARG A 162 -8.28 -3.76 1.30
C ARG A 162 -7.82 -3.14 2.61
N LYS A 163 -6.91 -2.16 2.51
CA LYS A 163 -6.34 -1.46 3.67
C LYS A 163 -5.77 -0.11 3.26
N LEU A 164 -5.90 0.87 4.17
CA LEU A 164 -5.10 2.09 4.17
C LEU A 164 -4.07 1.97 5.28
N ILE A 165 -2.80 2.10 4.94
CA ILE A 165 -1.70 2.10 5.91
C ILE A 165 -1.29 3.54 6.14
N LYS A 166 -1.33 3.99 7.39
CA LYS A 166 -0.94 5.34 7.81
C LYS A 166 0.58 5.44 7.92
N SER A 167 1.09 6.66 7.89
CA SER A 167 2.49 6.94 8.21
C SER A 167 2.88 6.43 9.60
N THR A 168 1.96 6.54 10.57
CA THR A 168 2.11 6.10 11.97
C THR A 168 2.04 4.59 12.18
N ASP A 169 1.49 3.84 11.23
CA ASP A 169 1.39 2.37 11.37
C ASP A 169 2.77 1.74 11.30
N SER A 170 2.98 0.59 11.95
CA SER A 170 4.28 -0.08 11.87
C SER A 170 4.58 -0.62 10.47
N LYS A 171 5.85 -0.72 10.09
CA LYS A 171 6.27 -1.26 8.78
C LYS A 171 5.81 -2.71 8.56
N GLU A 172 5.67 -3.48 9.64
CA GLU A 172 5.19 -4.86 9.63
C GLU A 172 3.75 -4.98 9.11
N VAL A 173 2.96 -3.89 9.13
CA VAL A 173 1.63 -3.86 8.51
C VAL A 173 1.73 -4.03 6.99
N ILE A 174 2.76 -3.45 6.36
CA ILE A 174 3.01 -3.60 4.91
C ILE A 174 3.45 -5.04 4.63
N THR A 175 4.43 -5.55 5.37
CA THR A 175 4.93 -6.93 5.26
C THR A 175 3.79 -7.94 5.36
N LYS A 176 3.00 -7.87 6.44
CA LYS A 176 1.85 -8.76 6.66
C LYS A 176 0.76 -8.60 5.59
N SER A 177 0.56 -7.39 5.07
CA SER A 177 -0.40 -7.16 3.98
C SER A 177 0.01 -7.91 2.72
N ILE A 178 1.29 -7.84 2.34
CA ILE A 178 1.83 -8.56 1.19
C ILE A 178 1.64 -10.06 1.40
N GLN A 179 2.11 -10.61 2.53
CA GLN A 179 2.08 -12.05 2.81
C GLN A 179 0.65 -12.62 2.82
N LYS A 180 -0.31 -11.91 3.40
CA LYS A 180 -1.70 -12.40 3.47
C LYS A 180 -2.44 -12.30 2.14
N LEU A 181 -2.22 -11.23 1.38
CA LEU A 181 -2.91 -11.03 0.10
C LEU A 181 -2.23 -11.76 -1.07
N SER A 182 -0.96 -12.16 -0.92
CA SER A 182 -0.23 -12.94 -1.92
C SER A 182 -0.52 -14.43 -1.86
N GLY A 183 -0.97 -14.95 -0.71
CA GLY A 183 -1.44 -16.32 -0.54
C GLY A 183 -2.75 -16.60 -1.29
N ASN A 184 -2.99 -17.86 -1.67
CA ASN A 184 -4.12 -18.29 -2.50
C ASN A 184 -5.53 -18.13 -1.88
N SER A 185 -5.69 -17.47 -0.73
CA SER A 185 -6.96 -17.47 0.00
C SER A 185 -7.10 -16.23 0.86
N VAL A 186 -7.58 -15.15 0.23
CA VAL A 186 -8.41 -14.18 0.92
C VAL A 186 -9.81 -14.41 0.39
N GLU A 187 -10.46 -15.44 0.92
CA GLU A 187 -11.92 -15.52 0.84
C GLU A 187 -12.47 -14.23 1.46
N SER A 188 -13.16 -13.46 0.63
CA SER A 188 -14.00 -12.37 1.09
C SER A 188 -15.05 -12.95 2.02
N LYS A 189 -14.88 -12.77 3.33
CA LYS A 189 -16.03 -12.63 4.22
C LYS A 189 -16.48 -11.18 4.21
#